data_AF-A0A7C5JLG1-F1
#
_entry.id   AF-A0A7C5JLG1-F1
#
_cell.length_a   1.000
_cell.length_b   1.000
_cell.length_c   1.000
_cell.angle_alpha   90.00
_cell.angle_beta   90.00
_cell.angle_gamma   90.00
#
_symmetry.space_group_name_H-M   'P 1'
#
loop_
_entity.id
_entity.type
_entity.pdbx_description
1 polymer ?
#
loop_
_entity_poly.entity_id
_entity_poly.type
_entity_poly.pdbx_seq_one_letter_code
_entity_poly.pdbx_strand_id
1 'polypeptide(L)'
;MKFKPLFILYFFLIYGSIQAQQTKKNFSTFDNFFAKEDSFNRVKFYSGIGIGAVAYGTASYSLYNYWYKEQGFEKFHLFNDWGEWQNMDKMGHIYTAYNQSVVMYDLARWTGLHTNKSIVFGS
;
A
#
# COMPACT_ATOMS: atom_id res chain seq x y z
N MET A 1 55.98 -23.80 0.05
CA MET A 1 54.50 -23.86 -0.10
C MET A 1 53.95 -22.44 -0.02
N LYS A 2 53.35 -21.91 -1.09
CA LYS A 2 52.80 -20.54 -1.10
C LYS A 2 51.40 -20.57 -0.50
N PHE A 3 51.23 -19.98 0.69
CA PHE A 3 49.92 -19.81 1.33
C PHE A 3 49.01 -19.00 0.39
N LYS A 4 47.85 -19.55 0.02
CA LYS A 4 46.88 -18.89 -0.87
C LYS A 4 45.86 -18.14 0.00
N PRO A 5 45.94 -16.79 0.14
CA PRO A 5 45.07 -16.02 1.05
C PRO A 5 43.59 -16.04 0.63
N LEU A 6 43.31 -16.41 -0.62
CA LEU A 6 41.95 -16.60 -1.15
C LEU A 6 41.14 -17.65 -0.38
N PHE A 7 41.77 -18.68 0.19
CA PHE A 7 41.03 -19.71 0.93
C PHE A 7 40.53 -19.21 2.29
N ILE A 8 41.31 -18.34 2.95
CA ILE A 8 40.94 -17.73 4.23
C ILE A 8 39.82 -16.70 4.03
N LEU A 9 39.88 -15.93 2.94
CA LEU A 9 38.80 -15.02 2.53
C LEU A 9 37.50 -15.78 2.21
N TYR A 10 37.58 -16.90 1.49
CA TYR A 10 36.43 -17.74 1.19
C TYR A 10 35.81 -18.37 2.45
N PHE A 11 36.66 -18.83 3.38
CA PHE A 11 36.23 -19.33 4.68
C PHE A 11 35.58 -18.22 5.53
N PHE A 12 36.15 -17.01 5.55
CA PHE A 12 35.53 -15.85 6.24
C PHE A 12 34.19 -15.44 5.62
N LEU A 13 34.04 -15.51 4.29
CA LEU A 13 32.78 -15.19 3.61
C LEU A 13 31.67 -16.22 3.92
N ILE A 14 32.02 -17.51 4.02
CA ILE A 14 31.07 -18.57 4.38
C ILE A 14 30.70 -18.50 5.87
N TYR A 15 31.66 -18.31 6.76
CA TYR A 15 31.36 -18.20 8.20
C TYR A 15 30.60 -16.91 8.53
N GLY A 16 30.89 -15.80 7.83
CA GLY A 16 30.16 -14.53 7.98
C GLY A 16 28.69 -14.63 7.54
N SER A 17 28.38 -15.41 6.50
CA SER A 17 27.00 -15.62 6.03
C SER A 17 26.20 -16.52 6.98
N ILE A 18 26.83 -17.53 7.59
CA ILE A 18 26.20 -18.37 8.64
C ILE A 18 25.92 -17.55 9.91
N GLN A 19 26.85 -16.69 10.34
CA GLN A 19 26.64 -15.80 11.49
C GLN A 19 25.56 -14.74 11.21
N ALA A 20 25.47 -14.22 9.97
CA ALA A 20 24.41 -13.30 9.55
C ALA A 20 23.02 -13.93 9.63
N GLN A 21 22.88 -15.21 9.28
CA GLN A 21 21.62 -15.97 9.45
C GLN A 21 21.24 -16.24 10.92
N GLN A 22 22.18 -16.13 11.86
CA GLN A 22 21.96 -16.39 13.30
C GLN A 22 21.64 -15.13 14.11
N THR A 23 21.62 -13.94 13.50
CA THR A 23 21.02 -12.75 14.13
C THR A 23 19.52 -13.02 14.21
N LYS A 24 19.05 -13.32 15.43
CA LYS A 24 17.67 -13.70 15.81
C LYS A 24 16.59 -13.21 14.83
N LYS A 25 15.57 -14.04 14.57
CA LYS A 25 14.20 -13.62 14.22
C LYS A 25 13.64 -12.67 15.31
N ASN A 26 14.23 -11.50 15.45
CA ASN A 26 13.59 -10.33 16.03
C ASN A 26 12.76 -9.80 14.88
N PHE A 27 11.55 -10.35 14.74
CA PHE A 27 10.56 -9.80 13.84
C PHE A 27 10.42 -8.33 14.20
N SER A 28 10.85 -7.45 13.29
CA SER A 28 11.07 -6.05 13.63
C SER A 28 9.72 -5.39 13.93
N THR A 29 9.72 -4.27 14.66
CA THR A 29 8.50 -3.48 14.85
C THR A 29 7.84 -3.11 13.51
N PHE A 30 8.66 -2.94 12.47
CA PHE A 30 8.21 -2.70 11.10
C PHE A 30 7.49 -3.92 10.51
N ASP A 31 8.08 -5.11 10.60
CA ASP A 31 7.42 -6.33 10.08
C ASP A 31 6.12 -6.64 10.85
N ASN A 32 6.12 -6.38 12.17
CA ASN A 32 4.93 -6.46 13.01
C ASN A 32 3.80 -5.52 12.56
N PHE A 33 4.14 -4.35 12.03
CA PHE A 33 3.14 -3.44 11.49
C PHE A 33 2.43 -4.06 10.29
N PHE A 34 3.17 -4.56 9.30
CA PHE A 34 2.57 -5.13 8.07
C PHE A 34 1.95 -6.53 8.25
N ALA A 35 2.27 -7.23 9.34
CA ALA A 35 1.58 -8.47 9.67
C ALA A 35 0.07 -8.24 9.88
N LYS A 36 -0.73 -9.16 9.35
CA LYS A 36 -2.17 -9.22 9.62
C LYS A 36 -2.42 -9.56 11.08
N GLU A 37 -3.41 -8.91 11.68
CA GLU A 37 -3.84 -9.18 13.04
C GLU A 37 -4.94 -10.25 13.11
N ASP A 38 -4.87 -11.12 14.11
CA ASP A 38 -5.90 -12.13 14.40
C ASP A 38 -7.15 -11.51 15.05
N SER A 39 -6.98 -10.38 15.74
CA SER A 39 -8.05 -9.66 16.44
C SER A 39 -7.96 -8.16 16.16
N PHE A 40 -9.07 -7.44 16.37
CA PHE A 40 -9.14 -6.04 16.01
C PHE A 40 -8.12 -5.17 16.76
N ASN A 41 -7.17 -4.62 16.03
CA ASN A 41 -6.14 -3.71 16.54
C ASN A 41 -6.51 -2.25 16.23
N ARG A 42 -6.95 -1.52 17.27
CA ARG A 42 -7.33 -0.11 17.16
C ARG A 42 -6.20 0.79 16.70
N VAL A 43 -4.97 0.54 17.13
CA VAL A 43 -3.81 1.37 16.76
C VAL A 43 -3.56 1.24 15.26
N LYS A 44 -3.45 0.01 14.74
CA LYS A 44 -3.29 -0.22 13.29
C LYS A 44 -4.44 0.37 12.48
N PHE A 45 -5.67 0.26 12.98
CA PHE A 45 -6.85 0.83 12.31
C PHE A 45 -6.75 2.35 12.15
N TYR A 46 -6.54 3.08 13.24
CA TYR A 46 -6.44 4.55 13.16
C TYR A 46 -5.16 5.01 12.47
N SER A 47 -4.05 4.28 12.60
CA SER A 47 -2.83 4.55 11.83
C SER A 47 -3.08 4.37 10.33
N GLY A 48 -3.79 3.32 9.92
CA GLY A 48 -4.17 3.07 8.53
C GLY A 48 -5.03 4.21 7.96
N ILE A 49 -6.03 4.66 8.72
CA ILE A 49 -6.84 5.83 8.34
C ILE A 49 -5.99 7.08 8.19
N GLY A 50 -5.10 7.37 9.16
CA GLY A 50 -4.24 8.54 9.12
C GLY A 50 -3.29 8.54 7.92
N ILE A 51 -2.64 7.40 7.65
CA ILE A 51 -1.77 7.22 6.48
C ILE A 51 -2.56 7.39 5.18
N GLY A 52 -3.73 6.76 5.08
CA GLY A 52 -4.60 6.87 3.91
C GLY A 52 -5.06 8.30 3.64
N ALA A 53 -5.45 9.04 4.69
CA ALA A 53 -5.86 10.44 4.58
C ALA A 53 -4.71 11.34 4.11
N VAL A 54 -3.50 11.16 4.65
CA VAL A 54 -2.31 11.90 4.19
C VAL A 54 -1.98 11.55 2.75
N ALA A 55 -1.95 10.26 2.39
CA ALA A 55 -1.65 9.83 1.03
C ALA A 55 -2.66 10.40 0.02
N TYR A 56 -3.96 10.32 0.33
CA TYR A 56 -5.02 10.85 -0.52
C TYR A 56 -4.93 12.39 -0.64
N GLY A 57 -4.70 13.07 0.49
CA GLY A 57 -4.53 14.53 0.51
C GLY A 57 -3.33 14.98 -0.32
N THR A 58 -2.19 14.31 -0.18
CA THR A 58 -0.99 14.59 -0.99
C THR A 58 -1.24 14.32 -2.46
N ALA A 59 -1.84 13.18 -2.82
CA ALA A 59 -2.16 12.84 -4.21
C ALA A 59 -3.12 13.88 -4.83
N SER A 60 -4.17 14.26 -4.10
CA SER A 60 -5.13 15.28 -4.53
C SER A 60 -4.48 16.65 -4.72
N TYR A 61 -3.60 17.04 -3.79
CA TYR A 61 -2.85 18.29 -3.88
C TYR A 61 -1.89 18.30 -5.07
N SER A 62 -1.17 17.20 -5.32
CA SER A 62 -0.31 17.05 -6.49
C SER A 62 -1.13 17.11 -7.77
N LEU A 63 -2.26 16.39 -7.85
CA LEU A 63 -3.16 16.41 -9.00
C LEU A 63 -3.65 17.83 -9.29
N TYR A 64 -4.06 18.58 -8.27
CA TYR A 64 -4.45 19.97 -8.44
C TYR A 64 -3.31 20.82 -9.02
N ASN A 65 -2.12 20.75 -8.43
CA ASN A 65 -1.00 21.60 -8.83
C ASN A 65 -0.47 21.29 -10.23
N TYR A 66 -0.42 20.01 -10.61
CA TYR A 66 0.18 19.58 -11.87
C TYR A 66 -0.81 19.45 -13.02
N TRP A 67 -2.11 19.27 -12.74
CA TRP A 67 -3.12 19.03 -13.78
C TRP A 67 -4.14 20.16 -13.92
N TYR A 68 -4.66 20.69 -12.80
CA TYR A 68 -5.80 21.61 -12.83
C TYR A 68 -5.43 23.09 -12.68
N LYS A 69 -4.29 23.40 -12.08
CA LYS A 69 -3.90 24.76 -11.68
C LYS A 69 -3.96 25.80 -12.80
N GLU A 70 -3.58 25.42 -14.02
CA GLU A 70 -3.50 26.35 -15.16
C GLU A 70 -4.82 26.46 -15.94
N GLN A 71 -5.58 25.38 -16.03
CA GLN A 71 -6.84 25.33 -16.79
C GLN A 71 -8.00 25.96 -16.02
N GLY A 72 -7.92 25.99 -14.69
CA GLY A 72 -9.00 26.46 -13.83
C GLY A 72 -10.16 25.47 -13.74
N PHE A 73 -11.16 25.81 -12.93
CA PHE A 73 -12.40 25.05 -12.82
C PHE A 73 -13.52 25.80 -13.52
N GLU A 74 -14.35 25.07 -14.27
CA GLU A 74 -15.56 25.63 -14.84
C GLU A 74 -16.66 25.78 -13.79
N LYS A 75 -17.67 26.60 -14.11
CA LYS A 75 -18.89 26.67 -13.29
C LYS A 75 -19.62 25.33 -13.36
N PHE A 76 -20.23 24.94 -12.25
CA PHE A 76 -21.06 23.73 -12.19
C PHE A 76 -22.17 23.79 -13.24
N HIS A 77 -22.24 22.76 -14.08
CA HIS A 77 -23.27 22.55 -15.07
C HIS A 77 -23.56 21.05 -15.20
N LEU A 78 -24.76 20.71 -15.69
CA LEU A 78 -25.16 19.33 -15.93
C LEU A 78 -25.15 19.07 -17.44
N PHE A 79 -24.58 17.95 -17.85
CA PHE A 79 -24.67 17.47 -19.23
C PHE A 79 -24.77 15.95 -19.27
N ASN A 80 -25.24 15.39 -20.39
CA ASN A 80 -25.30 13.96 -20.60
C ASN A 80 -24.00 13.49 -21.27
N ASP A 81 -23.21 12.69 -20.56
CA ASP A 81 -21.94 12.13 -21.03
C ASP A 81 -22.09 10.70 -21.58
N TRP A 82 -23.33 10.24 -21.81
CA TRP A 82 -23.58 8.90 -22.30
C TRP A 82 -23.01 8.70 -23.71
N GLY A 83 -22.20 7.65 -23.90
CA GLY A 83 -21.52 7.40 -25.16
C GLY A 83 -20.25 8.24 -25.38
N GLU A 84 -19.95 9.22 -24.52
CA GLU A 84 -18.69 9.94 -24.56
C GLU A 84 -17.51 8.98 -24.34
N TRP A 85 -16.48 9.16 -25.17
CA TRP A 85 -15.28 8.30 -25.18
C TRP A 85 -15.60 6.80 -25.22
N GLN A 86 -16.65 6.40 -25.95
CA GLN A 86 -17.10 5.00 -26.02
C GLN A 86 -17.37 4.38 -24.63
N ASN A 87 -17.81 5.18 -23.66
CA ASN A 87 -18.01 4.79 -22.27
C ASN A 87 -16.72 4.34 -21.54
N MET A 88 -15.54 4.77 -22.02
CA MET A 88 -14.25 4.47 -21.38
C MET A 88 -14.22 4.94 -19.92
N ASP A 89 -14.77 6.12 -19.64
CA ASP A 89 -14.90 6.66 -18.29
C ASP A 89 -15.68 5.70 -17.35
N LYS A 90 -16.84 5.23 -17.81
CA LYS A 90 -17.71 4.31 -17.08
C LYS A 90 -17.01 2.97 -16.80
N MET A 91 -16.28 2.44 -17.78
CA MET A 91 -15.47 1.22 -17.61
C MET A 91 -14.30 1.46 -16.63
N GLY A 92 -13.65 2.61 -16.74
CA GLY A 92 -12.59 3.04 -15.82
C GLY A 92 -13.09 3.14 -14.38
N HIS A 93 -14.28 3.71 -14.15
CA HIS A 93 -14.92 3.77 -12.85
C HIS A 93 -15.24 2.39 -12.29
N ILE A 94 -15.82 1.47 -13.08
CA ILE A 94 -16.11 0.10 -12.63
C ILE A 94 -14.80 -0.61 -12.25
N TYR A 95 -13.79 -0.55 -13.11
CA TYR A 95 -12.50 -1.19 -12.88
C TYR A 95 -11.81 -0.63 -11.63
N THR A 96 -11.73 0.69 -11.52
CA THR A 96 -11.05 1.34 -10.41
C THR A 96 -11.80 1.14 -9.10
N ALA A 97 -13.13 1.25 -9.10
CA ALA A 97 -13.96 0.99 -7.93
C ALA A 97 -13.77 -0.44 -7.42
N TYR A 98 -13.82 -1.45 -8.30
CA TYR A 98 -13.59 -2.84 -7.91
C TYR A 98 -12.23 -3.05 -7.24
N ASN A 99 -11.15 -2.55 -7.85
CA ASN A 99 -9.81 -2.70 -7.29
C ASN A 99 -9.66 -1.94 -5.96
N GLN A 100 -10.21 -0.73 -5.88
CA GLN A 100 -10.20 0.04 -4.64
C GLN A 100 -10.97 -0.68 -3.52
N SER A 101 -12.13 -1.26 -3.82
CA SER A 101 -12.92 -2.07 -2.90
C SER A 101 -12.14 -3.25 -2.35
N VAL A 102 -11.44 -4.01 -3.21
CA VAL A 102 -10.59 -5.14 -2.79
C VAL A 102 -9.47 -4.66 -1.87
N VAL A 103 -8.76 -3.59 -2.24
CA VAL A 103 -7.68 -3.02 -1.41
C VAL A 103 -8.22 -2.58 -0.05
N MET A 104 -9.36 -1.88 0.00
CA MET A 104 -9.96 -1.42 1.26
C MET A 104 -10.42 -2.59 2.14
N TYR A 105 -11.00 -3.63 1.55
CA TYR A 105 -11.35 -4.86 2.25
C TYR A 105 -10.11 -5.50 2.89
N ASP A 106 -9.03 -5.66 2.13
CA ASP A 106 -7.79 -6.29 2.62
C ASP A 106 -7.10 -5.44 3.70
N LEU A 107 -7.08 -4.11 3.54
CA LEU A 107 -6.61 -3.18 4.58
C LEU A 107 -7.43 -3.30 5.86
N ALA A 108 -8.75 -3.41 5.76
CA ALA A 108 -9.59 -3.65 6.93
C ALA A 108 -9.26 -5.00 7.58
N ARG A 109 -9.07 -6.07 6.78
CA ARG A 109 -8.68 -7.40 7.29
C ARG A 109 -7.28 -7.40 7.92
N TRP A 110 -6.34 -6.59 7.43
CA TRP A 110 -5.00 -6.42 7.99
C TRP A 110 -5.05 -5.93 9.44
N THR A 111 -6.01 -5.06 9.78
CA THR A 111 -6.24 -4.57 11.16
C THR A 111 -6.92 -5.59 12.08
N GLY A 112 -7.28 -6.78 11.58
CA GLY A 112 -8.02 -7.79 12.32
C GLY A 112 -9.53 -7.52 12.40
N LEU A 113 -10.06 -6.60 11.59
CA LEU A 113 -11.49 -6.33 11.52
C LEU A 113 -12.23 -7.54 10.96
N HIS A 114 -13.36 -7.93 11.59
CA HIS A 114 -14.13 -9.10 11.16
C HIS A 114 -14.66 -8.94 9.72
N THR A 115 -14.70 -10.05 8.96
CA THR A 115 -15.06 -10.10 7.54
C THR A 115 -16.30 -9.27 7.19
N ASN A 116 -17.41 -9.41 7.91
CA ASN A 116 -18.64 -8.66 7.63
C ASN A 116 -18.45 -7.13 7.69
N LYS A 117 -17.62 -6.65 8.63
CA LYS A 117 -17.31 -5.23 8.74
C LYS A 117 -16.31 -4.79 7.68
N SER A 118 -15.36 -5.66 7.31
CA SER A 118 -14.43 -5.40 6.22
C SER A 118 -15.12 -5.30 4.86
N ILE A 119 -16.18 -6.09 4.62
CA ILE A 119 -16.99 -5.99 3.40
C ILE A 119 -17.63 -4.61 3.31
N VAL A 120 -18.20 -4.10 4.41
CA VAL A 120 -18.78 -2.76 4.45
C VAL A 120 -17.72 -1.66 4.29
N PHE A 121 -16.50 -1.90 4.78
CA PHE A 121 -15.41 -0.95 4.60
C PHE A 121 -14.89 -0.92 3.15
N GLY A 122 -14.97 -2.05 2.45
CA GLY A 122 -14.61 -2.16 1.04
C GLY A 122 -15.76 -1.95 0.06
N SER A 123 -17.01 -1.74 0.52
CA SER A 123 -18.17 -1.48 -0.34
C SER A 123 -18.28 0.00 -0.67
#